data_AF-A0A359MRJ7-F1
#
_entry.id   AF-A0A359MRJ7-F1
#
_cell.length_a   1.000
_cell.length_b   1.000
_cell.length_c   1.000
_cell.angle_alpha   90.00
_cell.angle_beta   90.00
_cell.angle_gamma   90.00
#
_symmetry.space_group_name_H-M   'P 1'
#
loop_
_entity.id
_entity.type
_entity.pdbx_description
1 polymer ?
#
loop_
_entity_poly.entity_id
_entity_poly.type
_entity_poly.pdbx_seq_one_letter_code
_entity_poly.pdbx_strand_id
1 'polypeptide(L)'
;MKERLDVLLVNRNLAESREKAKAIIMSGDVFVNGQREDKAGSAFREDVQIEIKGSPLKYVSRGGLKLEKAIDGYRISLDGKICMDVGSSTGGFTDCML
;
A
#
# COMPACT_ATOMS: atom_id res chain seq x y z
N MET A 1 0.31 -11.61 -24.24
CA MET A 1 -0.18 -10.23 -24.43
C MET A 1 0.67 -9.30 -23.55
N LYS A 2 0.54 -7.96 -23.63
CA LYS A 2 1.09 -7.07 -22.59
C LYS A 2 -0.05 -6.55 -21.74
N GLU A 3 0.13 -6.56 -20.43
CA GLU A 3 -0.85 -6.14 -19.44
C GLU A 3 -0.22 -5.15 -18.46
N ARG A 4 -1.04 -4.27 -17.87
CA ARG A 4 -0.57 -3.26 -16.91
C ARG A 4 -0.09 -3.93 -15.62
N LEU A 5 0.93 -3.36 -15.01
CA LEU A 5 1.52 -3.87 -13.77
C LEU A 5 0.48 -3.97 -12.65
N ASP A 6 -0.37 -2.96 -12.47
CA ASP A 6 -1.45 -3.00 -11.46
C ASP A 6 -2.45 -4.14 -11.67
N VAL A 7 -2.73 -4.52 -12.91
CA VAL A 7 -3.60 -5.64 -13.25
C VAL A 7 -2.87 -6.97 -13.10
N LEU A 8 -1.60 -7.05 -13.53
CA LEU A 8 -0.76 -8.24 -13.37
C LEU A 8 -0.60 -8.64 -11.90
N LEU A 9 -0.43 -7.68 -10.99
CA LEU A 9 -0.34 -7.96 -9.55
C LEU A 9 -1.64 -8.61 -9.04
N VAL A 10 -2.81 -8.14 -9.48
CA VAL A 10 -4.10 -8.71 -9.07
C VAL A 10 -4.31 -10.09 -9.70
N ASN A 11 -4.09 -10.22 -11.01
CA ASN A 11 -4.27 -11.48 -11.75
C ASN A 11 -3.37 -12.60 -11.21
N ARG A 12 -2.20 -12.25 -10.66
CA ARG A 12 -1.26 -13.20 -10.04
C ARG A 12 -1.45 -13.37 -8.53
N ASN A 13 -2.53 -12.84 -7.95
CA ASN A 13 -2.81 -12.86 -6.51
C ASN A 13 -1.69 -12.25 -5.64
N LEU A 14 -0.90 -11.33 -6.21
CA LEU A 14 0.13 -10.57 -5.49
C LEU A 14 -0.45 -9.33 -4.79
N ALA A 15 -1.67 -8.93 -5.15
CA ALA A 15 -2.45 -7.89 -4.48
C ALA A 15 -3.94 -8.26 -4.52
N GLU A 16 -4.69 -7.95 -3.46
CA GLU A 16 -6.12 -8.30 -3.37
C GLU A 16 -7.02 -7.41 -4.23
N SER A 17 -6.58 -6.21 -4.59
CA SER A 17 -7.33 -5.27 -5.42
C SER A 17 -6.41 -4.39 -6.26
N ARG A 18 -6.95 -3.76 -7.30
CA ARG A 18 -6.18 -2.83 -8.14
C ARG A 18 -5.68 -1.62 -7.36
N GLU A 19 -6.44 -1.16 -6.38
CA GLU A 19 -6.09 -0.06 -5.50
C GLU A 19 -4.90 -0.44 -4.61
N LYS A 20 -4.93 -1.64 -4.00
CA LYS A 20 -3.79 -2.17 -3.24
C LYS A 20 -2.57 -2.37 -4.13
N ALA A 21 -2.73 -2.91 -5.35
CA ALA A 21 -1.63 -3.06 -6.30
C ALA A 21 -0.96 -1.72 -6.63
N LYS A 22 -1.75 -0.68 -6.91
CA LYS A 22 -1.22 0.69 -7.13
C LYS A 22 -0.44 1.19 -5.91
N ALA A 23 -0.96 0.99 -4.70
CA ALA A 23 -0.29 1.41 -3.47
C ALA A 23 1.07 0.73 -3.28
N ILE A 24 1.16 -0.59 -3.53
CA ILE A 24 2.41 -1.36 -3.42
C ILE A 24 3.42 -0.96 -4.52
N ILE A 25 2.95 -0.66 -5.73
CA ILE A 25 3.82 -0.15 -6.80
C ILE A 25 4.36 1.23 -6.42
N MET A 26 3.50 2.13 -5.98
CA MET A 26 3.86 3.50 -5.59
C MET A 26 4.70 3.57 -4.30
N SER A 27 4.64 2.56 -3.42
CA SER A 27 5.53 2.49 -2.26
C SER A 27 6.97 2.22 -2.65
N GLY A 28 7.19 1.69 -3.87
CA GLY A 28 8.50 1.37 -4.41
C GLY A 28 8.96 -0.04 -4.15
N ASP A 29 8.04 -0.90 -3.72
CA ASP A 29 8.34 -2.26 -3.26
C ASP A 29 8.25 -3.29 -4.40
N VAL A 30 7.83 -2.89 -5.60
CA VAL A 30 7.68 -3.79 -6.76
C VAL A 30 8.91 -3.74 -7.65
N PHE A 31 9.44 -4.93 -7.97
CA PHE A 31 10.56 -5.14 -8.87
C PHE A 31 10.14 -6.04 -10.02
N VAL A 32 10.43 -5.62 -11.25
CA VAL A 32 10.17 -6.38 -12.46
C VAL A 32 11.51 -6.69 -13.12
N ASN A 33 11.85 -7.97 -13.29
CA ASN A 33 13.17 -8.43 -13.75
C ASN A 33 14.34 -7.78 -12.98
N GLY A 34 14.18 -7.56 -11.67
CA GLY A 34 15.19 -6.94 -10.80
C GLY A 34 15.28 -5.42 -10.87
N GLN A 35 14.49 -4.75 -11.72
CA GLN A 35 14.39 -3.29 -11.75
C GLN A 35 13.18 -2.81 -10.95
N ARG A 36 13.36 -1.78 -10.13
CA ARG A 36 12.29 -1.17 -9.34
C ARG A 36 11.31 -0.45 -10.26
N GLU A 37 10.02 -0.73 -10.10
CA GLU A 37 8.93 -0.10 -10.83
C GLU A 37 8.02 0.66 -9.87
N ASP A 38 7.78 1.94 -10.18
CA ASP A 38 6.93 2.84 -9.39
C ASP A 38 5.68 3.32 -10.16
N LYS A 39 5.51 2.86 -11.41
CA LYS A 39 4.40 3.22 -12.28
C LYS A 39 3.43 2.06 -12.47
N ALA A 40 2.25 2.19 -11.86
CA ALA A 40 1.17 1.21 -11.99
C ALA A 40 0.71 0.96 -13.44
N GLY A 41 0.86 1.96 -14.31
CA GLY A 41 0.49 1.87 -15.73
C GLY A 41 1.54 1.24 -16.65
N SER A 42 2.73 0.89 -16.15
CA SER A 42 3.75 0.20 -16.94
C SER A 42 3.22 -1.13 -17.46
N ALA A 43 3.45 -1.44 -18.74
CA ALA A 43 2.90 -2.63 -19.39
C ALA A 43 3.99 -3.68 -19.63
N PHE A 44 3.78 -4.88 -19.08
CA PHE A 44 4.71 -6.00 -19.16
C PHE A 44 4.06 -7.23 -19.76
N ARG A 45 4.87 -8.21 -20.16
CA ARG A 45 4.36 -9.51 -20.59
C ARG A 45 3.82 -10.28 -19.38
N GLU A 46 2.82 -11.12 -19.63
CA GLU A 46 2.19 -11.97 -18.60
C GLU A 46 3.16 -12.98 -17.95
N ASP A 47 4.31 -13.25 -18.54
CA ASP A 47 5.35 -14.17 -18.05
C ASP A 47 6.51 -13.46 -17.32
N VAL A 48 6.47 -12.13 -17.18
CA VAL A 48 7.56 -11.37 -16.57
C VAL A 48 7.78 -11.76 -15.10
N GLN A 49 9.03 -11.77 -14.62
CA GLN A 49 9.30 -12.02 -13.20
C GLN A 49 8.99 -10.76 -12.38
N ILE A 50 8.09 -10.90 -11.40
CA ILE A 50 7.69 -9.84 -10.47
C ILE A 50 8.07 -10.27 -9.06
N GLU A 51 8.78 -9.42 -8.35
CA GLU A 51 9.15 -9.59 -6.94
C GLU A 51 8.61 -8.39 -6.15
N ILE A 52 8.00 -8.64 -4.99
CA ILE A 52 7.54 -7.58 -4.08
C ILE A 52 8.40 -7.65 -2.82
N LYS A 53 9.21 -6.62 -2.61
CA LYS A 53 10.11 -6.49 -1.45
C LYS A 53 9.48 -5.56 -0.43
N GLY A 54 8.89 -6.13 0.61
CA GLY A 54 8.31 -5.36 1.71
C GLY A 54 7.26 -6.18 2.45
N SER A 55 7.01 -5.85 3.71
CA SER A 55 5.85 -6.40 4.42
C SER A 55 4.58 -5.72 3.93
N PRO A 56 3.44 -6.44 3.84
CA PRO A 56 2.16 -5.80 3.57
C PRO A 56 1.93 -4.66 4.56
N LEU A 57 1.57 -3.49 4.04
CA LEU A 57 1.28 -2.33 4.88
C LEU A 57 0.10 -2.65 5.79
N LYS A 58 0.28 -2.48 7.10
CA LYS A 58 -0.76 -2.67 8.12
C LYS A 58 -1.99 -1.78 7.88
N TYR A 59 -1.76 -0.60 7.30
CA TYR A 59 -2.77 0.41 7.03
C TYR A 59 -2.85 0.73 5.54
N VAL A 60 -3.97 1.31 5.09
CA VAL A 60 -4.21 1.73 3.69
C VAL A 60 -3.18 2.74 3.16
N SER A 61 -2.36 3.35 4.01
CA SER A 61 -1.18 4.10 3.60
C SER A 61 -0.09 4.11 4.67
N ARG A 62 1.15 4.48 4.28
CA ARG A 62 2.27 4.71 5.22
C ARG A 62 1.99 5.81 6.25
N GLY A 63 0.92 6.61 6.07
CA GLY A 63 0.47 7.57 7.07
C GLY A 63 0.12 6.87 8.39
N GLY A 64 -0.58 5.74 8.36
CA GLY A 64 -1.04 5.06 9.58
C GLY A 64 0.10 4.69 10.52
N LEU A 65 1.25 4.24 9.99
CA LEU A 65 2.44 3.93 10.77
C LEU A 65 2.99 5.13 11.57
N LYS A 66 2.76 6.36 11.08
CA LYS A 66 3.16 7.58 11.79
C LYS A 66 2.27 7.83 13.01
N LEU A 67 0.96 7.66 12.84
CA LEU A 67 0.00 7.84 13.92
C LEU A 67 0.13 6.74 14.96
N GLU A 68 0.27 5.48 14.53
CA GLU A 68 0.54 4.32 15.41
C GLU A 68 1.73 4.60 16.33
N LYS A 69 2.86 5.03 15.76
CA LYS A 69 4.05 5.37 16.55
C LYS A 69 3.78 6.48 17.57
N ALA A 70 2.94 7.46 17.24
CA ALA A 70 2.57 8.52 18.17
C ALA A 70 1.64 8.00 19.28
N ILE A 71 0.65 7.17 18.95
CA ILE A 71 -0.26 6.54 19.91
C ILE A 71 0.54 5.72 20.92
N ASP A 72 1.45 4.86 20.45
CA ASP A 72 2.28 4.02 21.30
C ASP A 72 3.26 4.86 22.14
N GLY A 73 3.94 5.81 21.50
CA GLY A 73 4.95 6.66 22.14
C GLY A 73 4.38 7.57 23.22
N TYR A 74 3.19 8.13 23.00
CA TYR A 74 2.50 9.01 23.94
C TYR A 74 1.46 8.29 24.82
N ARG A 75 1.28 6.97 24.63
CA ARG A 75 0.30 6.14 25.36
C ARG A 75 -1.13 6.69 25.27
N ILE A 76 -1.54 7.08 24.07
CA ILE A 76 -2.88 7.61 23.81
C ILE A 76 -3.86 6.43 23.74
N SER A 77 -5.02 6.53 24.41
CA SER A 77 -6.12 5.57 24.23
C SER A 77 -7.20 6.17 23.35
N LEU A 78 -7.54 5.46 22.27
CA LEU A 78 -8.62 5.80 21.35
C LEU A 78 -9.98 5.19 21.74
N ASP A 79 -10.00 4.32 22.75
CA ASP A 79 -11.23 3.62 23.15
C ASP A 79 -12.32 4.59 23.61
N GLY A 80 -13.50 4.44 23.04
CA GLY A 80 -14.66 5.30 23.28
C GLY A 80 -14.47 6.77 22.88
N LYS A 81 -13.48 7.11 22.04
CA LYS A 81 -13.23 8.49 21.62
C LYS A 81 -13.89 8.80 20.28
N ILE A 82 -14.32 10.05 20.14
CA ILE A 82 -14.70 10.63 18.86
C ILE A 82 -13.44 11.27 18.27
N CYS A 83 -13.00 10.77 17.12
CA CYS A 83 -11.78 11.21 16.45
C CYS A 83 -12.13 11.98 15.17
N MET A 84 -11.29 12.96 14.81
CA MET A 84 -11.39 13.70 13.55
C MET A 84 -10.04 13.66 12.82
N ASP A 85 -10.04 13.14 11.60
CA ASP A 85 -8.85 13.08 10.74
C ASP A 85 -8.84 14.29 9.78
N VAL A 86 -8.00 15.28 10.08
CA VAL A 86 -7.86 16.50 9.27
C VAL A 86 -6.81 16.29 8.20
N GLY A 87 -7.26 16.22 6.94
CA GLY A 87 -6.39 15.95 5.79
C GLY A 87 -6.23 14.47 5.48
N SER A 88 -7.28 13.67 5.68
CA SER A 88 -7.25 12.21 5.62
C SER A 88 -6.67 11.63 4.34
N SER A 89 -6.74 12.32 3.20
CA SER A 89 -6.16 11.88 1.92
C SER A 89 -6.58 10.44 1.56
N THR A 90 -5.65 9.48 1.54
CA THR A 90 -5.94 8.05 1.32
C THR A 90 -6.51 7.31 2.54
N GLY A 91 -6.62 7.97 3.70
CA GLY A 91 -7.27 7.45 4.90
C GLY A 91 -6.36 6.72 5.88
N GLY A 92 -5.02 6.81 5.75
CA GLY A 92 -4.11 6.01 6.58
C GLY A 92 -4.18 6.32 8.08
N PHE A 93 -4.46 7.57 8.47
CA PHE A 93 -4.66 7.94 9.88
C PHE A 93 -6.03 7.47 10.36
N THR A 94 -7.08 7.69 9.57
CA THR A 94 -8.42 7.14 9.84
C THR A 94 -8.38 5.63 10.08
N ASP A 95 -7.77 4.86 9.17
CA ASP A 95 -7.63 3.41 9.28
C ASP A 95 -6.82 2.96 10.52
N CYS A 96 -5.89 3.79 10.98
CA CYS A 96 -5.17 3.55 12.23
C CYS A 96 -6.02 3.81 13.49
N MET A 97 -7.08 4.61 13.39
CA MET A 97 -7.97 4.95 14.49
C MET A 97 -9.22 4.06 14.57
N LEU A 98 -9.43 3.17 13.58
CA LEU A 98 -10.51 2.17 13.54
C LEU A 98 -10.07 0.87 14.24
#